data_AF-A0A0H3KXW6-F1
#
_entry.id   AF-A0A0H3KXW6-F1
#
_cell.length_a   1.000
_cell.length_b   1.000
_cell.length_c   1.000
_cell.angle_alpha   90.00
_cell.angle_beta   90.00
_cell.angle_gamma   90.00
#
_symmetry.space_group_name_H-M   'P 1'
#
loop_
_entity.id
_entity.type
_entity.pdbx_description
1 polymer ?
#
loop_
_entity_poly.entity_id
_entity_poly.type
_entity_poly.pdbx_seq_one_letter_code
_entity_poly.pdbx_strand_id
1 'polypeptide(L)'
;MKKLTVRDRSFYQEDRPFFYTACTAWELFHKLTLTEAEAYLTNRAKKGFNVIQAVALCELDGLQTPTYEGGHLPFKDLTSLIPNEAYFDHLRRVTDIANSRDLYIALVPMWGSHWSANNSWGAAKTPLFNAENVQAFCRYLSDKLQGTGIIWMIGGDRAVQTPEQGQLMENMAQGLRQGGSGDALLTVHSQGGRSTLDMLGDRPWHDFIVWQSGHMGEAYPSWRAIEMDYQRQSKPVLDAEPCYEAHPIMCQHQFRRAQEASRFTDREVRRSSYWSVFAGGAGITYGCYSLWQMRRPEDDAMAIPESAASTYQGDTIPYWFDALDYPGAFAIGIYGFPIGLCLSTLIPAINATVV
;
A
#
# COMPACT_ATOMS: atom_id res chain seq x y z
N MET A 1 -1.67 -11.35 17.02
CA MET A 1 -0.94 -11.84 15.82
C MET A 1 0.52 -12.06 16.18
N LYS A 2 1.23 -12.99 15.54
CA LYS A 2 2.68 -13.16 15.79
C LYS A 2 3.48 -11.95 15.29
N LYS A 3 4.65 -11.69 15.87
CA LYS A 3 5.49 -10.56 15.45
C LYS A 3 6.29 -10.90 14.19
N LEU A 4 6.42 -9.92 13.29
CA LEU A 4 7.32 -10.00 12.14
C LEU A 4 8.68 -9.38 12.49
N THR A 5 9.73 -9.98 11.96
CA THR A 5 11.11 -9.50 12.09
C THR A 5 11.81 -9.57 10.73
N VAL A 6 12.88 -8.81 10.57
CA VAL A 6 13.76 -8.87 9.40
C VAL A 6 15.05 -9.59 9.81
N ARG A 7 15.49 -10.55 8.98
CA ARG A 7 16.81 -11.18 9.07
C ARG A 7 17.38 -11.19 7.67
N ASP A 8 18.48 -10.45 7.48
CA ASP A 8 19.04 -10.14 6.16
C ASP A 8 17.94 -9.63 5.21
N ARG A 9 17.79 -10.27 4.05
CA ARG A 9 16.86 -9.86 2.98
C ARG A 9 15.50 -10.56 3.05
N SER A 10 15.12 -11.11 4.20
CA SER A 10 13.87 -11.85 4.35
C SER A 10 13.09 -11.46 5.61
N PHE A 11 11.77 -11.60 5.54
CA PHE A 11 10.90 -11.47 6.69
C PHE A 11 10.73 -12.82 7.39
N TYR A 12 10.52 -12.76 8.71
CA TYR A 12 10.26 -13.93 9.53
C TYR A 12 9.11 -13.65 10.48
N GLN A 13 8.20 -14.61 10.59
CA GLN A 13 7.22 -14.67 11.66
C GLN A 13 7.75 -15.65 12.71
N GLU A 14 8.26 -15.13 13.82
CA GLU A 14 9.11 -15.88 14.77
C GLU A 14 10.30 -16.50 14.02
N ASP A 15 10.37 -17.83 13.91
CA ASP A 15 11.43 -18.56 13.21
C ASP A 15 10.99 -19.11 11.85
N ARG A 16 9.77 -18.80 11.41
CA ARG A 16 9.24 -19.22 10.11
C ARG A 16 9.48 -18.13 9.06
N PRO A 17 10.09 -18.43 7.90
CA PRO A 17 10.14 -17.50 6.80
C PRO A 17 8.74 -16.99 6.46
N PHE A 18 8.63 -15.68 6.23
CA PHE A 18 7.40 -15.00 5.86
C PHE A 18 7.59 -14.39 4.48
N PHE A 19 6.85 -14.91 3.49
CA PHE A 19 6.84 -14.33 2.15
C PHE A 19 5.69 -13.32 2.05
N TYR A 20 6.01 -12.04 1.89
CA TYR A 20 5.02 -10.96 1.88
C TYR A 20 4.13 -11.08 0.64
N THR A 21 2.87 -11.46 0.82
CA THR A 21 1.89 -11.67 -0.25
C THR A 21 0.70 -10.76 -0.01
N ALA A 22 0.73 -9.57 -0.61
CA ALA A 22 -0.20 -8.50 -0.33
C ALA A 22 -1.31 -8.35 -1.36
N CYS A 23 -2.47 -7.87 -0.90
CA CYS A 23 -3.50 -7.27 -1.75
C CYS A 23 -3.69 -5.80 -1.37
N THR A 24 -3.81 -4.93 -2.37
CA THR A 24 -4.11 -3.50 -2.17
C THR A 24 -5.60 -3.26 -1.98
N ALA A 25 -5.93 -2.53 -0.92
CA ALA A 25 -7.27 -2.10 -0.53
C ALA A 25 -7.17 -0.74 0.19
N TRP A 26 -6.70 0.30 -0.51
CA TRP A 26 -6.44 1.61 0.09
C TRP A 26 -7.66 2.18 0.83
N GLU A 27 -8.84 2.14 0.20
CA GLU A 27 -10.08 2.67 0.78
C GLU A 27 -10.81 1.72 1.76
N LEU A 28 -10.15 0.65 2.25
CA LEU A 28 -10.78 -0.39 3.08
C LEU A 28 -11.60 0.16 4.25
N PHE A 29 -11.02 1.06 5.05
CA PHE A 29 -11.65 1.59 6.27
C PHE A 29 -12.65 2.72 5.98
N HIS A 30 -12.53 3.37 4.83
CA HIS A 30 -13.39 4.49 4.49
C HIS A 30 -14.70 3.99 3.87
N LYS A 31 -14.62 2.99 2.99
CA LYS A 31 -15.73 2.66 2.08
C LYS A 31 -16.44 1.34 2.34
N LEU A 32 -15.94 0.52 3.28
CA LEU A 32 -16.61 -0.72 3.65
C LEU A 32 -17.28 -0.63 5.03
N THR A 33 -18.45 -1.22 5.14
CA THR A 33 -19.01 -1.64 6.44
C THR A 33 -18.13 -2.73 7.07
N LEU A 34 -18.34 -3.02 8.35
CA LEU A 34 -17.69 -4.14 9.01
C LEU A 34 -18.02 -5.50 8.36
N THR A 35 -19.25 -5.68 7.90
CA THR A 35 -19.67 -6.93 7.25
C THR A 35 -19.02 -7.08 5.88
N GLU A 36 -18.94 -6.00 5.09
CA GLU A 36 -18.25 -6.00 3.80
C GLU A 36 -16.74 -6.20 3.98
N ALA A 37 -16.12 -5.55 4.97
CA ALA A 37 -14.71 -5.75 5.30
C ALA A 37 -14.43 -7.19 5.70
N GLU A 38 -15.28 -7.81 6.51
CA GLU A 38 -15.17 -9.22 6.85
C GLU A 38 -15.26 -10.14 5.62
N ALA A 39 -16.21 -9.88 4.71
CA ALA A 39 -16.36 -10.63 3.48
C ALA A 39 -15.13 -10.51 2.58
N TYR A 40 -14.62 -9.27 2.39
CA TYR A 40 -13.40 -8.99 1.64
C TYR A 40 -12.19 -9.73 2.23
N LEU A 41 -11.93 -9.56 3.54
CA LEU A 41 -10.78 -10.16 4.23
C LEU A 41 -10.84 -11.69 4.24
N THR A 42 -12.03 -12.26 4.43
CA THR A 42 -12.23 -13.72 4.30
C THR A 42 -11.89 -14.21 2.90
N ASN A 43 -12.31 -13.47 1.87
CA ASN A 43 -12.01 -13.81 0.48
C ASN A 43 -10.50 -13.72 0.19
N ARG A 44 -9.81 -12.68 0.71
CA ARG A 44 -8.35 -12.54 0.56
C ARG A 44 -7.58 -13.68 1.26
N ALA A 45 -7.94 -14.00 2.50
CA ALA A 45 -7.32 -15.10 3.24
C ALA A 45 -7.49 -16.45 2.52
N LYS A 46 -8.69 -16.75 2.00
CA LYS A 46 -8.96 -17.96 1.19
C LYS A 46 -8.13 -18.04 -0.08
N LYS A 47 -7.65 -16.90 -0.59
CA LYS A 47 -6.78 -16.82 -1.75
C LYS A 47 -5.30 -16.82 -1.39
N GLY A 48 -4.90 -17.00 -0.13
CA GLY A 48 -3.48 -17.12 0.24
C GLY A 48 -2.75 -15.79 0.43
N PHE A 49 -3.44 -14.65 0.35
CA PHE A 49 -2.87 -13.38 0.81
C PHE A 49 -2.60 -13.46 2.33
N ASN A 50 -1.53 -12.82 2.77
CA ASN A 50 -1.15 -12.71 4.18
C ASN A 50 -0.93 -11.26 4.64
N VAL A 51 -1.00 -10.29 3.72
CA VAL A 51 -0.96 -8.86 4.02
C VAL A 51 -2.06 -8.13 3.24
N ILE A 52 -2.67 -7.11 3.84
CA ILE A 52 -3.56 -6.17 3.18
C ILE A 52 -2.97 -4.77 3.33
N GLN A 53 -2.76 -4.10 2.20
CA GLN A 53 -2.30 -2.72 2.14
C GLN A 53 -3.51 -1.79 2.18
N ALA A 54 -3.58 -0.92 3.19
CA ALA A 54 -4.70 -0.01 3.41
C ALA A 54 -4.23 1.34 4.00
N VAL A 55 -5.04 2.39 3.87
CA VAL A 55 -4.73 3.71 4.41
C VAL A 55 -5.74 4.15 5.45
N ALA A 56 -5.25 4.67 6.59
CA ALA A 56 -6.10 5.14 7.68
C ALA A 56 -6.78 6.48 7.35
N LEU A 57 -6.07 7.43 6.72
CA LEU A 57 -6.66 8.66 6.19
C LEU A 57 -6.49 8.69 4.67
N CYS A 58 -7.54 8.31 3.95
CA CYS A 58 -7.48 8.02 2.53
C CYS A 58 -7.42 9.26 1.63
N GLU A 59 -7.10 9.05 0.35
CA GLU A 59 -6.94 10.13 -0.62
C GLU A 59 -8.27 10.69 -1.13
N LEU A 60 -9.26 9.82 -1.32
CA LEU A 60 -10.51 10.13 -2.01
C LEU A 60 -11.50 10.80 -1.05
N ASP A 61 -11.31 12.09 -0.83
CA ASP A 61 -12.18 12.98 -0.03
C ASP A 61 -12.45 12.49 1.41
N GLY A 62 -11.61 11.61 1.95
CA GLY A 62 -11.84 10.95 3.26
C GLY A 62 -11.75 11.85 4.50
N LEU A 63 -11.45 13.14 4.32
CA LEU A 63 -11.49 14.14 5.39
C LEU A 63 -12.84 14.89 5.43
N GLN A 64 -13.64 14.79 4.37
CA GLN A 64 -14.90 15.52 4.19
C GLN A 64 -16.09 14.58 3.99
N THR A 65 -15.86 13.44 3.34
CA THR A 65 -16.84 12.37 3.19
C THR A 65 -16.79 11.42 4.40
N PRO A 66 -17.91 11.17 5.08
CA PRO A 66 -17.95 10.21 6.19
C PRO A 66 -17.78 8.75 5.74
N THR A 67 -17.26 7.93 6.64
CA THR A 67 -17.16 6.47 6.43
C THR A 67 -18.50 5.83 6.12
N TYR A 68 -18.47 4.79 5.29
CA TYR A 68 -19.67 4.01 5.01
C TYR A 68 -20.19 3.27 6.25
N GLU A 69 -19.28 2.75 7.09
CA GLU A 69 -19.65 2.28 8.44
C GLU A 69 -19.93 3.49 9.35
N GLY A 70 -21.16 3.63 9.82
CA GLY A 70 -21.51 4.55 10.91
C GLY A 70 -21.50 6.05 10.57
N GLY A 71 -21.03 6.46 9.38
CA GLY A 71 -21.06 7.86 8.96
C GLY A 71 -20.11 8.75 9.76
N HIS A 72 -18.85 8.32 9.95
CA HIS A 72 -17.88 9.03 10.79
C HIS A 72 -16.82 9.74 9.95
N LEU A 73 -16.45 10.96 10.35
CA LEU A 73 -15.24 11.64 9.90
C LEU A 73 -14.06 11.30 10.83
N PRO A 74 -12.81 11.35 10.35
CA PRO A 74 -11.64 10.97 11.16
C PRO A 74 -11.35 11.93 12.31
N PHE A 75 -11.77 13.19 12.20
CA PHE A 75 -11.56 14.21 13.22
C PHE A 75 -12.87 14.89 13.59
N LYS A 76 -12.94 15.46 14.79
CA LYS A 76 -14.06 16.33 15.19
C LYS A 76 -14.18 17.55 14.28
N ASP A 77 -13.04 18.11 13.91
CA ASP A 77 -12.88 19.21 12.95
C ASP A 77 -11.42 19.26 12.46
N LEU A 78 -11.20 19.95 11.33
CA LEU A 78 -9.88 20.02 10.67
C LEU A 78 -8.95 21.08 11.28
N THR A 79 -9.39 21.82 12.31
CA THR A 79 -8.56 22.81 13.03
C THR A 79 -7.94 22.20 14.28
N SER A 80 -8.74 21.50 15.09
CA SER A 80 -8.28 20.86 16.34
C SER A 80 -7.57 19.54 16.09
N LEU A 81 -7.91 18.85 14.99
CA LEU A 81 -7.40 17.51 14.65
C LEU A 81 -7.56 16.49 15.79
N ILE A 82 -8.54 16.68 16.65
CA ILE A 82 -8.87 15.72 17.72
C ILE A 82 -9.45 14.47 17.04
N PRO A 83 -8.80 13.29 17.18
CA PRO A 83 -9.29 12.04 16.59
C PRO A 83 -10.73 11.74 17.00
N ASN A 84 -11.53 11.29 16.04
CA ASN A 84 -12.84 10.74 16.31
C ASN A 84 -12.72 9.25 16.66
N GLU A 85 -12.94 8.91 17.92
CA GLU A 85 -12.78 7.52 18.40
C GLU A 85 -13.63 6.52 17.62
N ALA A 86 -14.85 6.88 17.20
CA ALA A 86 -15.72 5.97 16.47
C ALA A 86 -15.15 5.59 15.09
N TYR A 87 -14.45 6.53 14.41
CA TYR A 87 -13.75 6.27 13.16
C TYR A 87 -12.59 5.29 13.38
N PHE A 88 -11.74 5.56 14.36
CA PHE A 88 -10.57 4.73 14.60
C PHE A 88 -10.89 3.41 15.32
N ASP A 89 -12.03 3.31 16.01
CA ASP A 89 -12.60 2.04 16.49
C ASP A 89 -13.01 1.15 15.32
N HIS A 90 -13.60 1.70 14.26
CA HIS A 90 -13.87 0.93 13.05
C HIS A 90 -12.58 0.37 12.44
N LEU A 91 -11.55 1.22 12.28
CA LEU A 91 -10.23 0.80 11.78
C LEU A 91 -9.64 -0.34 12.62
N ARG A 92 -9.65 -0.19 13.95
CA ARG A 92 -9.19 -1.22 14.89
C ARG A 92 -9.96 -2.53 14.73
N ARG A 93 -11.30 -2.47 14.69
CA ARG A 93 -12.16 -3.65 14.54
C ARG A 93 -11.90 -4.38 13.21
N VAL A 94 -11.76 -3.66 12.10
CA VAL A 94 -11.39 -4.25 10.81
C VAL A 94 -10.00 -4.90 10.87
N THR A 95 -9.05 -4.28 11.57
CA THR A 95 -7.71 -4.85 11.79
C THR A 95 -7.76 -6.15 12.60
N ASP A 96 -8.57 -6.20 13.66
CA ASP A 96 -8.77 -7.42 14.46
C ASP A 96 -9.43 -8.54 13.61
N ILE A 97 -10.39 -8.19 12.74
CA ILE A 97 -11.00 -9.13 11.78
C ILE A 97 -9.95 -9.68 10.81
N ALA A 98 -9.05 -8.84 10.28
CA ALA A 98 -7.95 -9.28 9.42
C ALA A 98 -7.01 -10.23 10.16
N ASN A 99 -6.57 -9.85 11.37
CA ASN A 99 -5.65 -10.66 12.17
C ASN A 99 -6.25 -12.01 12.60
N SER A 100 -7.57 -12.10 12.83
CA SER A 100 -8.25 -13.38 13.10
C SER A 100 -8.21 -14.36 11.92
N ARG A 101 -7.78 -13.89 10.74
CA ARG A 101 -7.62 -14.66 9.49
C ARG A 101 -6.16 -14.74 9.05
N ASP A 102 -5.22 -14.52 9.97
CA ASP A 102 -3.78 -14.50 9.73
C ASP A 102 -3.32 -13.45 8.69
N LEU A 103 -4.11 -12.40 8.48
CA LEU A 103 -3.75 -11.25 7.64
C LEU A 103 -3.14 -10.15 8.49
N TYR A 104 -1.97 -9.65 8.10
CA TYR A 104 -1.43 -8.38 8.61
C TYR A 104 -2.05 -7.21 7.84
N ILE A 105 -2.21 -6.06 8.50
CA ILE A 105 -2.49 -4.80 7.81
C ILE A 105 -1.18 -4.01 7.63
N ALA A 106 -0.76 -3.81 6.39
CA ALA A 106 0.25 -2.82 6.05
C ALA A 106 -0.43 -1.44 5.96
N LEU A 107 -0.35 -0.69 7.06
CA LEU A 107 -1.13 0.52 7.28
C LEU A 107 -0.33 1.77 6.92
N VAL A 108 -0.86 2.53 5.97
CA VAL A 108 -0.46 3.90 5.71
C VAL A 108 -1.20 4.83 6.67
N PRO A 109 -0.53 5.54 7.59
CA PRO A 109 -1.21 6.40 8.57
C PRO A 109 -2.04 7.52 7.93
N MET A 110 -1.57 8.07 6.82
CA MET A 110 -2.26 9.08 6.02
C MET A 110 -1.70 9.05 4.61
N TRP A 111 -2.55 9.22 3.60
CA TRP A 111 -2.06 9.33 2.23
C TRP A 111 -1.20 10.58 2.04
N GLY A 112 -0.33 10.56 1.02
CA GLY A 112 0.69 11.59 0.89
C GLY A 112 0.17 12.98 0.55
N SER A 113 -1.03 13.09 -0.03
CA SER A 113 -1.73 14.36 -0.21
C SER A 113 -1.96 15.12 1.11
N HIS A 114 -1.97 14.43 2.25
CA HIS A 114 -2.21 15.04 3.56
C HIS A 114 -0.96 15.63 4.22
N TRP A 115 0.25 15.32 3.73
CA TRP A 115 1.51 15.89 4.25
C TRP A 115 2.41 16.54 3.18
N SER A 116 2.17 16.25 1.89
CA SER A 116 2.85 16.89 0.78
C SER A 116 1.85 17.31 -0.30
N ALA A 117 1.86 18.61 -0.61
CA ALA A 117 1.11 19.13 -1.74
C ALA A 117 1.65 18.52 -3.05
N ASN A 118 0.77 18.34 -4.02
CA ASN A 118 1.15 18.00 -5.37
C ASN A 118 0.33 18.83 -6.35
N ASN A 119 0.83 20.05 -6.64
CA ASN A 119 0.13 21.03 -7.48
C ASN A 119 -0.07 20.58 -8.93
N SER A 120 0.59 19.49 -9.36
CA SER A 120 0.41 18.91 -10.68
C SER A 120 -0.88 18.06 -10.82
N TRP A 121 -1.61 17.82 -9.72
CA TRP A 121 -2.76 16.91 -9.67
C TRP A 121 -4.08 17.61 -9.29
N GLY A 122 -4.15 18.94 -9.39
CA GLY A 122 -5.37 19.71 -9.14
C GLY A 122 -5.13 20.97 -8.33
N ALA A 123 -6.21 21.50 -7.74
CA ALA A 123 -6.17 22.71 -6.92
C ALA A 123 -5.13 22.60 -5.80
N ALA A 124 -4.52 23.73 -5.42
CA ALA A 124 -3.52 23.81 -4.36
C ALA A 124 -4.10 23.30 -3.03
N LYS A 125 -3.89 22.01 -2.73
CA LYS A 125 -4.23 21.41 -1.45
C LYS A 125 -3.13 21.77 -0.45
N THR A 126 -3.50 22.50 0.59
CA THR A 126 -2.63 22.68 1.75
C THR A 126 -2.64 21.37 2.53
N PRO A 127 -1.47 20.75 2.77
CA PRO A 127 -1.40 19.54 3.58
C PRO A 127 -1.92 19.78 5.00
N LEU A 128 -2.71 18.83 5.52
CA LEU A 128 -3.25 18.87 6.87
C LEU A 128 -2.15 18.67 7.94
N PHE A 129 -1.18 17.80 7.62
CA PHE A 129 -0.11 17.42 8.52
C PHE A 129 1.17 18.18 8.25
N ASN A 130 1.81 18.58 9.34
CA ASN A 130 3.04 19.36 9.38
C ASN A 130 3.88 18.93 10.60
N ALA A 131 5.00 19.63 10.83
CA ALA A 131 5.96 19.24 11.87
C ALA A 131 5.38 19.27 13.29
N GLU A 132 4.33 20.07 13.53
CA GLU A 132 3.74 20.29 14.84
C GLU A 132 2.74 19.20 15.23
N ASN A 133 2.05 18.60 14.25
CA ASN A 133 0.93 17.68 14.52
C ASN A 133 1.19 16.22 14.14
N VAL A 134 2.09 15.96 13.18
CA VAL A 134 2.21 14.64 12.55
C VAL A 134 2.68 13.56 13.52
N GLN A 135 3.64 13.89 14.40
CA GLN A 135 4.17 12.95 15.37
C GLN A 135 3.10 12.50 16.37
N ALA A 136 2.29 13.45 16.86
CA ALA A 136 1.23 13.17 17.83
C ALA A 136 0.14 12.27 17.23
N PHE A 137 -0.24 12.51 15.96
CA PHE A 137 -1.21 11.66 15.28
C PHE A 137 -0.68 10.25 15.01
N CYS A 138 0.57 10.12 14.56
CA CYS A 138 1.22 8.82 14.41
C CYS A 138 1.33 8.07 15.74
N ARG A 139 1.66 8.76 16.83
CA ARG A 139 1.67 8.18 18.18
C ARG A 139 0.29 7.65 18.57
N TYR A 140 -0.75 8.45 18.38
CA TYR A 140 -2.14 8.06 18.64
C TYR A 140 -2.52 6.78 17.89
N LEU A 141 -2.25 6.70 16.58
CA LEU A 141 -2.54 5.51 15.78
C LEU A 141 -1.80 4.27 16.29
N SER A 142 -0.53 4.44 16.67
CA SER A 142 0.28 3.36 17.20
C SER A 142 -0.22 2.86 18.56
N ASP A 143 -0.69 3.74 19.43
CA ASP A 143 -1.37 3.35 20.67
C ASP A 143 -2.72 2.65 20.39
N LYS A 144 -3.53 3.20 19.48
CA LYS A 144 -4.85 2.65 19.12
C LYS A 144 -4.76 1.21 18.59
N LEU A 145 -3.68 0.89 17.88
CA LEU A 145 -3.45 -0.41 17.26
C LEU A 145 -2.57 -1.35 18.09
N GLN A 146 -2.31 -1.02 19.35
CA GLN A 146 -1.55 -1.88 20.26
C GLN A 146 -2.12 -3.31 20.30
N GLY A 147 -1.23 -4.30 20.15
CA GLY A 147 -1.55 -5.73 20.21
C GLY A 147 -2.09 -6.33 18.89
N THR A 148 -2.19 -5.54 17.83
CA THR A 148 -2.62 -6.00 16.50
C THR A 148 -1.43 -6.40 15.62
N GLY A 149 -1.69 -7.20 14.60
CA GLY A 149 -0.75 -7.56 13.53
C GLY A 149 -0.74 -6.50 12.44
N ILE A 150 0.16 -5.54 12.59
CA ILE A 150 0.33 -4.44 11.63
C ILE A 150 1.76 -4.36 11.11
N ILE A 151 1.91 -3.71 9.96
CA ILE A 151 3.15 -3.25 9.36
C ILE A 151 2.95 -1.76 9.07
N TRP A 152 3.82 -0.89 9.54
CA TRP A 152 3.74 0.53 9.25
C TRP A 152 4.28 0.85 7.86
N MET A 153 3.57 1.69 7.12
CA MET A 153 3.98 2.14 5.79
C MET A 153 3.74 3.65 5.68
N ILE A 154 4.67 4.49 6.12
CA ILE A 154 4.51 5.96 6.03
C ILE A 154 4.66 6.44 4.57
N GLY A 155 4.52 7.74 4.29
CA GLY A 155 4.60 8.26 2.92
C GLY A 155 3.25 8.27 2.21
N GLY A 156 3.11 7.59 1.07
CA GLY A 156 1.85 7.47 0.31
C GLY A 156 1.90 8.20 -1.04
N ASP A 157 2.56 7.59 -2.01
CA ASP A 157 2.75 8.07 -3.40
C ASP A 157 3.16 9.55 -3.52
N ARG A 158 4.14 9.98 -2.70
CA ARG A 158 4.74 11.31 -2.79
C ARG A 158 6.26 11.21 -2.66
N ALA A 159 6.95 12.05 -3.43
CA ALA A 159 8.40 12.18 -3.32
C ALA A 159 8.76 13.02 -2.08
N VAL A 160 9.92 12.73 -1.51
CA VAL A 160 10.57 13.59 -0.52
C VAL A 160 11.58 14.44 -1.29
N GLN A 161 11.28 15.72 -1.44
CA GLN A 161 12.02 16.66 -2.28
C GLN A 161 12.74 17.75 -1.47
N THR A 162 12.29 18.01 -0.24
CA THR A 162 12.86 19.05 0.61
C THR A 162 13.30 18.49 1.98
N PRO A 163 14.25 19.16 2.67
CA PRO A 163 14.64 18.79 4.04
C PRO A 163 13.44 18.77 5.01
N GLU A 164 12.48 19.67 4.85
CA GLU A 164 11.29 19.74 5.70
C GLU A 164 10.41 18.49 5.52
N GLN A 165 10.24 18.03 4.28
CA GLN A 165 9.54 16.77 4.01
C GLN A 165 10.30 15.56 4.56
N GLY A 166 11.63 15.58 4.49
CA GLY A 166 12.47 14.56 5.15
C GLY A 166 12.25 14.54 6.67
N GLN A 167 12.21 15.71 7.30
CA GLN A 167 11.93 15.83 8.73
C GLN A 167 10.50 15.37 9.09
N LEU A 168 9.51 15.57 8.21
CA LEU A 168 8.16 15.02 8.42
C LEU A 168 8.17 13.50 8.45
N MET A 169 8.94 12.83 7.58
CA MET A 169 9.08 11.36 7.59
C MET A 169 9.72 10.89 8.91
N GLU A 170 10.75 11.59 9.40
CA GLU A 170 11.37 11.31 10.70
C GLU A 170 10.36 11.45 11.85
N ASN A 171 9.55 12.52 11.85
CA ASN A 171 8.54 12.78 12.88
C ASN A 171 7.42 11.73 12.86
N MET A 172 6.99 11.27 11.67
CA MET A 172 6.04 10.16 11.53
C MET A 172 6.62 8.88 12.14
N ALA A 173 7.83 8.50 11.73
CA ALA A 173 8.50 7.31 12.24
C ALA A 173 8.67 7.38 13.76
N GLN A 174 9.12 8.51 14.30
CA GLN A 174 9.27 8.73 15.73
C GLN A 174 7.94 8.57 16.48
N GLY A 175 6.85 9.15 15.98
CA GLY A 175 5.53 9.04 16.59
C GLY A 175 5.07 7.58 16.66
N LEU A 176 5.19 6.85 15.54
CA LEU A 176 4.84 5.43 15.47
C LEU A 176 5.68 4.59 16.44
N ARG A 177 7.01 4.79 16.45
CA ARG A 177 7.96 4.09 17.33
C ARG A 177 7.73 4.35 18.81
N GLN A 178 7.25 5.54 19.18
CA GLN A 178 6.93 5.84 20.56
C GLN A 178 5.68 5.08 21.03
N GLY A 179 4.70 4.86 20.14
CA GLY A 179 3.40 4.26 20.45
C GLY A 179 3.38 2.78 20.84
N GLY A 180 2.19 2.32 21.22
CA GLY A 180 1.93 0.96 21.68
C GLY A 180 2.27 -0.15 20.69
N SER A 181 2.32 0.16 19.39
CA SER A 181 2.78 -0.73 18.31
C SER A 181 4.07 -0.24 17.66
N GLY A 182 4.93 0.42 18.44
CA GLY A 182 6.21 0.97 17.96
C GLY A 182 7.24 -0.08 17.55
N ASP A 183 6.99 -1.35 17.85
CA ASP A 183 7.87 -2.47 17.56
C ASP A 183 7.51 -3.23 16.27
N ALA A 184 6.41 -2.84 15.59
CA ALA A 184 6.02 -3.36 14.28
C ALA A 184 7.00 -2.94 13.18
N LEU A 185 7.14 -3.72 12.11
CA LEU A 185 7.98 -3.34 10.97
C LEU A 185 7.51 -2.02 10.36
N LEU A 186 8.42 -1.20 9.86
CA LEU A 186 8.12 0.10 9.28
C LEU A 186 8.85 0.31 7.94
N THR A 187 8.09 0.70 6.92
CA THR A 187 8.58 1.12 5.61
C THR A 187 7.99 2.46 5.18
N VAL A 188 8.29 2.90 3.96
CA VAL A 188 7.80 4.14 3.33
C VAL A 188 7.20 3.80 1.97
N HIS A 189 5.91 4.00 1.75
CA HIS A 189 5.35 3.92 0.40
C HIS A 189 5.94 5.01 -0.49
N SER A 190 6.72 4.61 -1.49
CA SER A 190 7.42 5.51 -2.41
C SER A 190 6.45 6.26 -3.32
N GLN A 191 6.97 7.26 -4.03
CA GLN A 191 6.34 7.75 -5.26
C GLN A 191 6.53 6.74 -6.39
N GLY A 192 5.59 6.69 -7.32
CA GLY A 192 5.73 5.94 -8.57
C GLY A 192 7.07 6.18 -9.27
N GLY A 193 7.78 5.08 -9.58
CA GLY A 193 9.06 5.10 -10.29
C GLY A 193 10.27 5.60 -9.48
N ARG A 194 10.19 5.67 -8.14
CA ARG A 194 11.30 6.10 -7.29
C ARG A 194 11.63 5.10 -6.18
N SER A 195 12.92 5.00 -5.86
CA SER A 195 13.42 4.28 -4.69
C SER A 195 13.19 5.09 -3.42
N THR A 196 12.77 4.44 -2.33
CA THR A 196 12.81 5.06 -1.00
C THR A 196 14.23 5.37 -0.55
N LEU A 197 15.23 4.60 -1.00
CA LEU A 197 16.63 4.83 -0.69
C LEU A 197 17.14 6.11 -1.37
N ASP A 198 16.70 6.38 -2.60
CA ASP A 198 17.04 7.64 -3.29
C ASP A 198 16.32 8.84 -2.66
N MET A 199 15.11 8.62 -2.14
CA MET A 199 14.31 9.66 -1.47
C MET A 199 14.83 10.02 -0.08
N LEU A 200 15.33 9.06 0.70
CA LEU A 200 15.60 9.24 2.12
C LEU A 200 17.01 8.82 2.56
N GLY A 201 17.77 8.08 1.77
CA GLY A 201 18.98 7.41 2.23
C GLY A 201 18.68 6.26 3.20
N ASP A 202 19.71 5.70 3.81
CA ASP A 202 19.54 4.64 4.81
C ASP A 202 19.06 5.22 6.14
N ARG A 203 17.99 4.63 6.69
CA ARG A 203 17.37 5.04 7.95
C ARG A 203 17.25 3.85 8.90
N PRO A 204 17.65 3.97 10.17
CA PRO A 204 17.56 2.87 11.13
C PRO A 204 16.14 2.38 11.41
N TRP A 205 15.14 3.26 11.29
CA TRP A 205 13.73 2.92 11.49
C TRP A 205 13.07 2.29 10.25
N HIS A 206 13.75 2.32 9.10
CA HIS A 206 13.25 1.83 7.81
C HIS A 206 13.67 0.38 7.62
N ASP A 207 12.78 -0.55 7.95
CA ASP A 207 13.09 -1.97 8.10
C ASP A 207 13.24 -2.72 6.76
N PHE A 208 12.57 -2.23 5.71
CA PHE A 208 12.62 -2.81 4.37
C PHE A 208 12.31 -1.79 3.29
N ILE A 209 12.83 -2.01 2.09
CA ILE A 209 12.70 -1.12 0.93
C ILE A 209 11.46 -1.51 0.11
N VAL A 210 10.72 -0.52 -0.37
CA VAL A 210 9.60 -0.76 -1.29
C VAL A 210 9.69 0.12 -2.52
N TRP A 211 9.05 -0.36 -3.59
CA TRP A 211 8.87 0.35 -4.85
C TRP A 211 7.40 0.42 -5.24
N GLN A 212 7.08 1.42 -6.04
CA GLN A 212 5.86 1.50 -6.84
C GLN A 212 6.29 1.50 -8.31
N SER A 213 6.20 0.34 -8.96
CA SER A 213 6.54 0.22 -10.39
C SER A 213 5.36 0.53 -11.33
N GLY A 214 4.13 0.47 -10.81
CA GLY A 214 2.92 0.83 -11.55
C GLY A 214 2.79 2.34 -11.80
N HIS A 215 1.91 2.80 -12.69
CA HIS A 215 1.10 2.06 -13.67
C HIS A 215 1.50 2.41 -15.11
N MET A 216 2.76 2.86 -15.29
CA MET A 216 3.26 3.48 -16.52
C MET A 216 3.80 2.44 -17.51
N GLY A 217 3.24 2.42 -18.72
CA GLY A 217 3.65 1.53 -19.79
C GLY A 217 3.15 0.10 -19.61
N GLU A 218 2.85 -0.57 -20.74
CA GLU A 218 2.31 -1.94 -20.73
C GLU A 218 3.28 -2.94 -20.08
N ALA A 219 4.59 -2.76 -20.23
CA ALA A 219 5.63 -3.67 -19.76
C ALA A 219 6.76 -2.95 -19.01
N TYR A 220 6.40 -2.17 -17.99
CA TYR A 220 7.39 -1.52 -17.12
C TYR A 220 8.36 -2.57 -16.52
N PRO A 221 9.68 -2.36 -16.61
CA PRO A 221 10.68 -3.33 -16.18
C PRO A 221 10.86 -3.34 -14.65
N SER A 222 9.86 -3.82 -13.91
CA SER A 222 9.85 -3.83 -12.43
C SER A 222 11.08 -4.51 -11.81
N TRP A 223 11.62 -5.54 -12.46
CA TRP A 223 12.85 -6.22 -12.04
C TRP A 223 14.05 -5.29 -11.86
N ARG A 224 14.19 -4.24 -12.68
CA ARG A 224 15.35 -3.32 -12.62
C ARG A 224 15.40 -2.56 -11.30
N ALA A 225 14.25 -2.07 -10.87
CA ALA A 225 14.10 -1.30 -9.65
C ALA A 225 14.43 -2.18 -8.42
N ILE A 226 13.91 -3.40 -8.41
CA ILE A 226 14.18 -4.37 -7.35
C ILE A 226 15.65 -4.79 -7.33
N GLU A 227 16.21 -5.16 -8.47
CA GLU A 227 17.62 -5.55 -8.60
C GLU A 227 18.57 -4.45 -8.13
N MET A 228 18.29 -3.20 -8.52
CA MET A 228 19.10 -2.04 -8.14
C MET A 228 19.19 -1.90 -6.62
N ASP A 229 18.08 -1.90 -5.90
CA ASP A 229 18.12 -1.74 -4.44
C ASP A 229 18.52 -3.01 -3.71
N TYR A 230 18.21 -4.19 -4.27
CA TYR A 230 18.72 -5.47 -3.79
C TYR A 230 20.25 -5.49 -3.80
N GLN A 231 20.91 -4.84 -4.77
CA GLN A 231 22.37 -4.73 -4.79
C GLN A 231 22.92 -3.68 -3.81
N ARG A 232 22.12 -2.67 -3.44
CA ARG A 232 22.55 -1.53 -2.62
C ARG A 232 22.30 -1.73 -1.11
N GLN A 233 21.47 -2.70 -0.72
CA GLN A 233 21.02 -2.87 0.67
C GLN A 233 21.06 -4.32 1.14
N SER A 234 21.17 -4.51 2.46
CA SER A 234 21.03 -5.82 3.12
C SER A 234 19.62 -6.07 3.65
N LYS A 235 18.69 -5.13 3.43
CA LYS A 235 17.28 -5.21 3.84
C LYS A 235 16.43 -5.91 2.77
N PRO A 236 15.25 -6.45 3.12
CA PRO A 236 14.28 -6.93 2.13
C PRO A 236 13.88 -5.79 1.18
N VAL A 237 13.65 -6.13 -0.08
CA VAL A 237 13.15 -5.22 -1.12
C VAL A 237 11.90 -5.84 -1.72
N LEU A 238 10.86 -5.07 -2.02
CA LEU A 238 9.69 -5.58 -2.74
C LEU A 238 9.00 -4.49 -3.56
N ASP A 239 8.16 -4.91 -4.50
CA ASP A 239 7.27 -4.02 -5.26
C ASP A 239 5.91 -3.96 -4.53
N ALA A 240 5.64 -2.84 -3.86
CA ALA A 240 4.46 -2.62 -3.04
C ALA A 240 3.27 -2.10 -3.86
N GLU A 241 3.51 -1.55 -5.05
CA GLU A 241 2.44 -1.09 -5.94
C GLU A 241 2.85 -1.27 -7.42
N PRO A 242 2.71 -2.50 -7.94
CA PRO A 242 2.94 -2.78 -9.35
C PRO A 242 1.74 -2.34 -10.22
N CYS A 243 1.71 -2.76 -11.49
CA CYS A 243 0.50 -2.61 -12.30
C CYS A 243 -0.71 -3.30 -11.63
N TYR A 244 -1.85 -2.61 -11.62
CA TYR A 244 -3.10 -3.12 -11.05
C TYR A 244 -3.97 -3.74 -12.13
N GLU A 245 -4.56 -4.91 -11.86
CA GLU A 245 -5.48 -5.56 -12.78
C GLU A 245 -6.67 -4.64 -13.08
N ALA A 246 -7.09 -4.60 -14.34
CA ALA A 246 -8.06 -3.67 -14.87
C ALA A 246 -7.68 -2.18 -14.75
N HIS A 247 -6.50 -1.80 -14.27
CA HIS A 247 -6.07 -0.39 -14.30
C HIS A 247 -5.76 0.01 -15.75
N PRO A 248 -6.17 1.22 -16.19
CA PRO A 248 -5.79 1.74 -17.50
C PRO A 248 -4.26 1.76 -17.67
N ILE A 249 -3.77 1.33 -18.83
CA ILE A 249 -2.33 1.42 -19.09
C ILE A 249 -1.98 2.88 -19.35
N MET A 250 -1.05 3.44 -18.60
CA MET A 250 -0.62 4.84 -18.77
C MET A 250 0.52 4.94 -19.78
N CYS A 251 0.63 6.08 -20.47
CA CYS A 251 1.76 6.39 -21.32
C CYS A 251 3.06 6.38 -20.50
N GLN A 252 4.18 5.96 -21.09
CA GLN A 252 5.43 5.76 -20.35
C GLN A 252 5.99 7.01 -19.65
N HIS A 253 5.69 8.21 -20.17
CA HIS A 253 6.27 9.48 -19.71
C HIS A 253 5.23 10.54 -19.36
N GLN A 254 3.95 10.21 -19.43
CA GLN A 254 2.85 11.14 -19.20
C GLN A 254 1.73 10.41 -18.47
N PHE A 255 1.17 11.03 -17.43
CA PHE A 255 0.02 10.49 -16.72
C PHE A 255 -1.26 10.67 -17.54
N ARG A 256 -1.29 9.99 -18.68
CA ARG A 256 -2.37 9.96 -19.66
C ARG A 256 -2.50 8.53 -20.12
N ARG A 257 -3.72 8.05 -20.33
CA ARG A 257 -3.96 6.70 -20.84
C ARG A 257 -3.30 6.50 -22.21
N ALA A 258 -2.69 5.32 -22.39
CA ALA A 258 -2.25 4.84 -23.69
C ALA A 258 -3.45 4.70 -24.66
N GLN A 259 -3.20 4.67 -25.97
CA GLN A 259 -4.28 4.57 -26.96
C GLN A 259 -5.08 3.25 -26.81
N GLU A 260 -6.31 3.23 -27.34
CA GLU A 260 -7.20 2.05 -27.45
C GLU A 260 -7.82 1.47 -26.17
N ALA A 261 -8.04 2.30 -25.14
CA ALA A 261 -8.71 1.85 -23.92
C ALA A 261 -8.03 0.66 -23.21
N SER A 262 -6.74 0.42 -23.45
CA SER A 262 -6.02 -0.72 -22.88
C SER A 262 -6.00 -0.71 -21.35
N ARG A 263 -6.12 -1.90 -20.77
CA ARG A 263 -6.07 -2.16 -19.32
C ARG A 263 -5.15 -3.33 -19.06
N PHE A 264 -4.47 -3.30 -17.91
CA PHE A 264 -3.71 -4.46 -17.46
C PHE A 264 -4.64 -5.64 -17.17
N THR A 265 -4.19 -6.83 -17.52
CA THR A 265 -4.84 -8.09 -17.20
C THR A 265 -4.01 -8.86 -16.16
N ASP A 266 -4.49 -10.03 -15.77
CA ASP A 266 -3.75 -11.01 -14.97
C ASP A 266 -2.38 -11.37 -15.57
N ARG A 267 -2.22 -11.29 -16.90
CA ARG A 267 -0.94 -11.49 -17.59
C ARG A 267 0.12 -10.48 -17.16
N GLU A 268 -0.20 -9.18 -17.21
CA GLU A 268 0.75 -8.12 -16.88
C GLU A 268 1.06 -8.13 -15.38
N VAL A 269 0.04 -8.36 -14.54
CA VAL A 269 0.19 -8.54 -13.09
C VAL A 269 1.18 -9.67 -12.78
N ARG A 270 0.96 -10.87 -13.33
CA ARG A 270 1.88 -12.00 -13.13
C ARG A 270 3.30 -11.62 -13.56
N ARG A 271 3.45 -11.06 -14.76
CA ARG A 271 4.79 -10.70 -15.28
C ARG A 271 5.52 -9.77 -14.33
N SER A 272 4.88 -8.68 -13.88
CA SER A 272 5.49 -7.74 -12.93
C SER A 272 5.84 -8.42 -11.61
N SER A 273 4.96 -9.27 -11.06
CA SER A 273 5.23 -10.00 -9.81
C SER A 273 6.40 -10.98 -9.94
N TYR A 274 6.42 -11.81 -10.99
CA TYR A 274 7.51 -12.76 -11.22
C TYR A 274 8.83 -12.03 -11.48
N TRP A 275 8.83 -10.96 -12.27
CA TRP A 275 10.01 -10.11 -12.47
C TRP A 275 10.56 -9.56 -11.15
N SER A 276 9.70 -9.05 -10.27
CA SER A 276 10.13 -8.51 -8.98
C SER A 276 10.71 -9.60 -8.07
N VAL A 277 10.07 -10.78 -7.96
CA VAL A 277 10.60 -11.86 -7.11
C VAL A 277 11.92 -12.43 -7.63
N PHE A 278 11.99 -12.72 -8.93
CA PHE A 278 13.20 -13.30 -9.53
C PHE A 278 14.38 -12.33 -9.56
N ALA A 279 14.14 -11.03 -9.39
CA ALA A 279 15.16 -10.00 -9.17
C ALA A 279 15.65 -9.92 -7.71
N GLY A 280 15.08 -10.69 -6.79
CA GLY A 280 15.44 -10.70 -5.36
C GLY A 280 14.37 -10.12 -4.43
N GLY A 281 13.16 -9.87 -4.95
CA GLY A 281 12.05 -9.36 -4.17
C GLY A 281 11.60 -10.31 -3.07
N ALA A 282 11.43 -9.81 -1.85
CA ALA A 282 11.02 -10.56 -0.66
C ALA A 282 9.49 -10.78 -0.55
N GLY A 283 8.76 -10.43 -1.61
CA GLY A 283 7.30 -10.51 -1.65
C GLY A 283 6.71 -10.11 -2.99
N ILE A 284 5.38 -10.23 -3.07
CA ILE A 284 4.53 -9.84 -4.19
C ILE A 284 3.33 -9.07 -3.69
N THR A 285 2.95 -8.03 -4.42
CA THR A 285 1.74 -7.25 -4.16
C THR A 285 0.81 -7.31 -5.35
N TYR A 286 -0.44 -7.65 -5.11
CA TYR A 286 -1.52 -7.58 -6.08
C TYR A 286 -2.35 -6.32 -5.83
N GLY A 287 -2.77 -5.65 -6.90
CA GLY A 287 -3.88 -4.72 -6.81
C GLY A 287 -4.78 -4.83 -8.03
N CYS A 288 -5.98 -4.29 -7.87
CA CYS A 288 -6.99 -4.22 -8.91
C CYS A 288 -7.63 -2.84 -8.85
N TYR A 289 -7.91 -2.27 -10.01
CA TYR A 289 -8.40 -0.91 -10.14
C TYR A 289 -9.68 -0.63 -9.33
N SER A 290 -10.59 -1.61 -9.29
CA SER A 290 -11.84 -1.50 -8.53
C SER A 290 -11.66 -1.78 -7.05
N LEU A 291 -10.73 -2.68 -6.69
CA LEU A 291 -10.53 -3.11 -5.30
C LEU A 291 -9.80 -2.05 -4.47
N TRP A 292 -8.77 -1.40 -5.02
CA TRP A 292 -8.00 -0.42 -4.23
C TRP A 292 -8.87 0.75 -3.75
N GLN A 293 -9.86 1.12 -4.57
CA GLN A 293 -10.82 2.21 -4.31
C GLN A 293 -12.08 1.76 -3.60
N MET A 294 -12.26 0.45 -3.39
CA MET A 294 -13.54 -0.15 -3.00
C MET A 294 -14.71 0.41 -3.82
N ARG A 295 -14.54 0.44 -5.16
CA ARG A 295 -15.46 1.09 -6.08
C ARG A 295 -16.86 0.49 -5.97
N ARG A 296 -17.89 1.33 -5.85
CA ARG A 296 -19.29 0.94 -5.66
C ARG A 296 -20.23 1.81 -6.52
N PRO A 297 -21.50 1.40 -6.72
CA PRO A 297 -22.45 2.13 -7.60
C PRO A 297 -22.63 3.60 -7.24
N GLU A 298 -22.57 3.93 -5.95
CA GLU A 298 -22.72 5.30 -5.46
C GLU A 298 -21.61 6.25 -5.97
N ASP A 299 -20.44 5.71 -6.31
CA ASP A 299 -19.33 6.50 -6.86
C ASP A 299 -19.66 7.04 -8.26
N ASP A 300 -20.60 6.44 -9.01
CA ASP A 300 -20.96 6.91 -10.35
C ASP A 300 -21.74 8.22 -10.36
N ALA A 301 -22.36 8.55 -9.23
CA ALA A 301 -23.03 9.83 -9.04
C ALA A 301 -22.08 10.94 -8.53
N MET A 302 -20.85 10.59 -8.13
CA MET A 302 -19.90 11.50 -7.50
C MET A 302 -18.71 11.76 -8.43
N ALA A 303 -18.54 13.01 -8.85
CA ALA A 303 -17.26 13.43 -9.41
C ALA A 303 -16.27 13.61 -8.26
N ILE A 304 -15.39 12.62 -8.04
CA ILE A 304 -14.25 12.73 -7.10
C ILE A 304 -13.05 13.19 -7.93
N PRO A 305 -12.66 14.48 -7.91
CA PRO A 305 -11.60 15.02 -8.77
C PRO A 305 -10.26 14.32 -8.62
N GLU A 306 -9.97 13.79 -7.44
CA GLU A 306 -8.75 13.07 -7.09
C GLU A 306 -8.79 11.61 -7.55
N SER A 307 -9.98 11.06 -7.80
CA SER A 307 -10.08 9.71 -8.35
C SER A 307 -9.65 9.72 -9.80
N ALA A 308 -8.85 8.73 -10.18
CA ALA A 308 -8.60 8.43 -11.59
C ALA A 308 -9.92 8.15 -12.35
N ALA A 309 -11.02 7.82 -11.66
CA ALA A 309 -12.35 7.68 -12.25
C ALA A 309 -12.91 8.99 -12.87
N SER A 310 -12.57 10.17 -12.32
CA SER A 310 -12.95 11.46 -12.93
C SER A 310 -12.31 11.67 -14.31
N THR A 311 -11.15 11.05 -14.55
CA THR A 311 -10.40 11.10 -15.81
C THR A 311 -10.98 10.16 -16.88
N TYR A 312 -11.87 9.24 -16.52
CA TYR A 312 -12.40 8.19 -17.40
C TYR A 312 -13.93 8.09 -17.41
N GLN A 313 -14.64 9.23 -17.43
CA GLN A 313 -16.09 9.25 -17.64
C GLN A 313 -16.47 8.45 -18.91
N GLY A 314 -17.35 7.47 -18.74
CA GLY A 314 -17.82 6.56 -19.81
C GLY A 314 -17.07 5.22 -19.89
N ASP A 315 -16.09 4.97 -19.03
CA ASP A 315 -15.41 3.67 -18.97
C ASP A 315 -16.13 2.70 -18.00
N THR A 316 -16.27 1.43 -18.39
CA THR A 316 -16.93 0.43 -17.54
C THR A 316 -15.89 -0.21 -16.63
N ILE A 317 -15.91 0.17 -15.35
CA ILE A 317 -15.06 -0.39 -14.30
C ILE A 317 -15.97 -1.23 -13.41
N PRO A 318 -15.67 -2.52 -13.13
CA PRO A 318 -16.50 -3.35 -12.25
C PRO A 318 -16.52 -2.77 -10.82
N TYR A 319 -17.50 -3.16 -10.02
CA TYR A 319 -17.49 -2.85 -8.59
C TYR A 319 -16.54 -3.76 -7.83
N TRP A 320 -16.15 -3.37 -6.62
CA TRP A 320 -15.18 -4.13 -5.83
C TRP A 320 -15.65 -5.56 -5.57
N PHE A 321 -16.94 -5.77 -5.31
CA PHE A 321 -17.51 -7.09 -5.05
C PHE A 321 -17.53 -7.99 -6.29
N ASP A 322 -17.63 -7.41 -7.49
CA ASP A 322 -17.55 -8.13 -8.78
C ASP A 322 -16.09 -8.47 -9.15
N ALA A 323 -15.13 -7.70 -8.64
CA ALA A 323 -13.71 -7.85 -8.91
C ALA A 323 -12.98 -8.80 -7.94
N LEU A 324 -13.69 -9.33 -6.92
CA LEU A 324 -13.05 -10.16 -5.89
C LEU A 324 -12.36 -11.39 -6.48
N ASP A 325 -12.97 -12.01 -7.49
CA ASP A 325 -12.54 -13.28 -8.07
C ASP A 325 -11.87 -13.09 -9.44
N TYR A 326 -11.28 -11.91 -9.68
CA TYR A 326 -10.48 -11.69 -10.88
C TYR A 326 -9.27 -12.66 -10.94
N PRO A 327 -8.86 -13.13 -12.13
CA PRO A 327 -7.86 -14.18 -12.26
C PRO A 327 -6.51 -13.82 -11.62
N GLY A 328 -6.10 -12.55 -11.67
CA GLY A 328 -4.86 -12.08 -11.04
C GLY A 328 -4.83 -12.33 -9.53
N ALA A 329 -5.98 -12.22 -8.83
CA ALA A 329 -6.05 -12.45 -7.39
C ALA A 329 -5.70 -13.92 -7.02
N PHE A 330 -6.13 -14.89 -7.81
CA PHE A 330 -5.78 -16.29 -7.61
C PHE A 330 -4.34 -16.59 -8.05
N ALA A 331 -3.92 -15.98 -9.17
CA ALA A 331 -2.58 -16.16 -9.71
C ALA A 331 -1.49 -15.67 -8.76
N ILE A 332 -1.72 -14.59 -8.03
CA ILE A 332 -0.78 -14.05 -7.04
C ILE A 332 -0.94 -14.74 -5.69
N GLY A 333 -2.16 -14.89 -5.19
CA GLY A 333 -2.36 -15.40 -3.84
C GLY A 333 -2.14 -16.90 -3.67
N ILE A 334 -2.61 -17.73 -4.61
CA ILE A 334 -2.53 -19.21 -4.50
C ILE A 334 -1.37 -19.76 -5.33
N TYR A 335 -1.24 -19.28 -6.57
CA TYR A 335 -0.29 -19.81 -7.55
C TYR A 335 1.00 -18.99 -7.66
N GLY A 336 1.13 -17.93 -6.84
CA GLY A 336 2.19 -16.94 -6.98
C GLY A 336 3.58 -17.51 -6.77
N PHE A 337 3.74 -18.47 -5.85
CA PHE A 337 5.01 -19.17 -5.64
C PHE A 337 4.77 -20.47 -4.84
N PRO A 338 5.42 -21.61 -5.18
CA PRO A 338 5.34 -22.81 -4.36
C PRO A 338 6.01 -22.54 -3.01
N ILE A 339 5.20 -22.54 -1.96
CA ILE A 339 5.53 -22.37 -0.53
C ILE A 339 6.59 -23.39 -0.02
N GLY A 340 7.07 -24.30 -0.87
CA GLY A 340 8.06 -25.33 -0.55
C GLY A 340 9.52 -25.01 -0.87
N LEU A 341 9.83 -23.90 -1.58
CA LEU A 341 11.22 -23.48 -1.79
C LEU A 341 11.64 -22.50 -0.68
N CYS A 342 12.75 -22.80 0.00
CA CYS A 342 13.32 -21.94 1.03
C CYS A 342 13.87 -20.66 0.38
N LEU A 343 13.02 -19.64 0.23
CA LEU A 343 13.35 -18.37 -0.43
C LEU A 343 14.54 -17.66 0.23
N SER A 344 14.79 -17.91 1.52
CA SER A 344 15.96 -17.39 2.23
C SER A 344 17.30 -17.90 1.67
N THR A 345 17.30 -18.90 0.80
CA THR A 345 18.50 -19.43 0.12
C THR A 345 18.56 -19.11 -1.37
N LEU A 346 17.50 -18.53 -1.94
CA LEU A 346 17.46 -18.18 -3.37
C LEU A 346 18.14 -16.82 -3.57
N ILE A 347 19.31 -16.85 -4.19
CA ILE A 347 20.06 -15.65 -4.59
C ILE A 347 19.87 -15.47 -6.10
N PRO A 348 19.34 -14.33 -6.57
CA PRO A 348 19.27 -14.03 -7.99
C PRO A 348 20.67 -14.11 -8.64
N ALA A 349 20.79 -14.89 -9.71
CA ALA A 349 22.03 -15.01 -10.47
C ALA A 349 22.20 -13.82 -11.43
N ILE A 350 22.40 -12.62 -10.86
CA ILE A 350 22.38 -11.35 -11.60
C ILE A 350 23.59 -11.19 -12.54
N ASN A 351 24.67 -11.96 -12.33
CA ASN A 351 25.90 -11.90 -13.13
C ASN A 351 26.40 -13.29 -13.55
N ALA A 352 25.50 -14.25 -13.80
CA ALA A 352 25.93 -15.50 -14.42
C ALA A 352 26.33 -15.23 -15.88
N THR A 353 27.62 -15.00 -16.11
CA THR A 353 28.20 -15.10 -17.44
C THR A 353 27.85 -16.48 -17.96
N VAL A 354 27.02 -16.53 -19.01
CA VAL A 354 26.85 -17.77 -19.79
C VAL A 354 28.21 -18.00 -20.45
N VAL A 355 28.97 -18.94 -19.89
CA VAL A 355 30.24 -19.40 -20.47
C VAL A 355 29.94 -20.23 -21.71
#